data_AF-A0A1J8Q0C1-F1
#
_entry.id   AF-A0A1J8Q0C1-F1
#
_cell.length_a   1.000
_cell.length_b   1.000
_cell.length_c   1.000
_cell.angle_alpha   90.00
_cell.angle_beta   90.00
_cell.angle_gamma   90.00
#
_symmetry.space_group_name_H-M   'P 1'
#
loop_
_entity.id
_entity.type
_entity.pdbx_description
1 polymer ?
#
loop_
_entity_poly.entity_id
_entity_poly.type
_entity_poly.pdbx_seq_one_letter_code
_entity_poly.pdbx_strand_id
1 'polypeptide(L)'
;MGKVYSGSYTCAGHVVLYLVVVKIGKPSERSRLDNRGQRDSQMVIMHFLNKAHFNTLMNPLELEISHQIKNAIGVNPTFLTHQQTRI
;
A
#
# COMPACT_ATOMS: atom_id res chain seq x y z
N MET A 1 8.46 8.66 9.40
CA MET A 1 7.08 9.18 9.48
C MET A 1 6.45 8.99 8.11
N GLY A 2 5.37 8.22 8.02
CA GLY A 2 4.67 7.98 6.76
C GLY A 2 3.23 8.49 6.85
N LYS A 3 2.67 8.91 5.73
CA LYS A 3 1.23 9.23 5.59
C LYS A 3 0.66 8.38 4.47
N VAL A 4 -0.59 7.96 4.63
CA VAL A 4 -1.31 7.17 3.63
C VAL A 4 -2.57 7.94 3.27
N TYR A 5 -2.83 8.04 1.98
CA TYR A 5 -4.04 8.62 1.43
C TYR A 5 -4.67 7.60 0.49
N SER A 6 -5.98 7.67 0.33
CA SER A 6 -6.73 6.85 -0.63
C SER A 6 -7.68 7.71 -1.42
N GLY A 7 -8.11 7.21 -2.58
CA GLY A 7 -9.09 7.88 -3.41
C GLY A 7 -9.58 7.00 -4.54
N SER A 8 -10.51 7.56 -5.33
CA SER A 8 -11.03 6.95 -6.54
C SER A 8 -10.87 7.93 -7.70
N TYR A 9 -10.45 7.40 -8.84
CA TYR A 9 -10.40 8.12 -10.11
C TYR A 9 -11.47 7.55 -11.01
N THR A 10 -12.40 8.39 -11.47
CA THR A 10 -13.52 7.96 -12.32
C THR A 10 -13.36 8.54 -13.72
N CYS A 11 -13.37 7.69 -14.74
CA CYS A 11 -13.32 8.08 -16.14
C CYS A 11 -14.16 7.13 -17.00
N ALA A 12 -15.01 7.67 -17.87
CA ALA A 12 -15.87 6.89 -18.78
C ALA A 12 -16.66 5.76 -18.09
N GLY A 13 -17.15 6.00 -16.86
CA GLY A 13 -17.88 5.00 -16.08
C GLY A 13 -17.00 3.94 -15.40
N HIS A 14 -15.68 3.94 -15.63
CA HIS A 14 -14.74 3.10 -14.91
C HIS A 14 -14.22 3.82 -13.66
N VAL A 15 -14.20 3.11 -12.53
CA VAL A 15 -13.66 3.59 -11.26
C VAL A 15 -12.36 2.85 -10.98
N VAL A 16 -11.27 3.60 -10.82
CA VAL A 16 -9.95 3.09 -10.44
C VAL A 16 -9.64 3.57 -9.03
N LEU A 17 -9.48 2.63 -8.12
CA LEU A 17 -9.11 2.90 -6.74
C LEU A 17 -7.60 3.03 -6.64
N TYR A 18 -7.12 3.99 -5.84
CA TYR A 18 -5.69 4.20 -5.65
C TYR A 18 -5.35 4.53 -4.20
N LEU A 19 -4.10 4.22 -3.84
CA LEU A 19 -3.47 4.55 -2.58
C LEU A 19 -2.20 5.35 -2.84
N VAL A 20 -1.96 6.37 -2.04
CA VAL A 20 -0.73 7.17 -2.05
C VAL A 20 -0.05 7.02 -0.70
N VAL A 21 1.13 6.42 -0.70
CA VAL A 21 1.97 6.28 0.50
C VAL A 21 3.10 7.30 0.42
N VAL A 22 3.08 8.28 1.31
CA VAL A 22 4.14 9.27 1.46
C VAL A 22 5.12 8.76 2.51
N LYS A 23 6.37 8.53 2.12
CA LYS A 23 7.47 8.21 3.03
C LYS A 23 8.55 9.28 2.98
N ILE A 24 9.32 9.38 4.05
CA ILE A 24 10.49 10.26 4.14
C ILE A 24 11.69 9.37 4.48
N GLY A 25 12.73 9.45 3.64
CA GLY A 25 14.01 8.79 3.90
C GLY A 25 14.75 9.38 5.10
N LYS A 26 15.80 8.72 5.55
CA LYS A 26 16.66 9.25 6.62
C LYS A 26 17.55 10.38 6.06
N PRO A 27 17.93 11.39 6.87
CA PRO A 27 18.85 12.46 6.42
C PRO A 27 20.23 11.99 5.92
N SER A 28 20.63 10.77 6.32
CA SER A 28 21.86 10.11 5.89
C SER A 28 21.74 9.41 4.53
N GLU A 29 20.53 9.22 4.02
CA GLU A 29 20.30 8.66 2.69
C GLU A 29 20.59 9.75 1.65
N ARG A 30 21.86 9.87 1.26
CA ARG A 30 22.35 10.89 0.31
C ARG A 30 22.82 10.32 -1.03
N SER A 31 23.04 9.01 -1.11
CA SER A 31 23.53 8.31 -2.32
C SER A 31 22.51 7.32 -2.86
N ARG A 32 22.46 7.15 -4.20
CA ARG A 32 21.54 6.24 -4.91
C ARG A 32 20.06 6.40 -4.48
N LEU A 33 19.65 7.65 -4.29
CA LEU A 33 18.33 8.04 -3.79
C LEU A 33 17.19 7.40 -4.58
N ASP A 34 17.31 7.36 -5.90
CA ASP A 34 16.30 6.81 -6.81
C ASP A 34 16.10 5.29 -6.61
N ASN A 35 17.17 4.51 -6.73
CA ASN A 35 17.12 3.05 -6.55
C ASN A 35 16.70 2.63 -5.13
N ARG A 36 17.16 3.37 -4.10
CA ARG A 36 16.75 3.10 -2.71
C ARG A 36 15.28 3.45 -2.51
N GLY A 37 14.87 4.63 -2.98
CA GLY A 37 13.49 5.10 -2.92
C GLY A 37 12.54 4.07 -3.54
N GLN A 38 12.83 3.63 -4.76
CA GLN A 38 12.07 2.61 -5.46
C GLN A 38 12.03 1.29 -4.69
N ARG A 39 13.19 0.81 -4.21
CA ARG A 39 13.28 -0.43 -3.45
C ARG A 39 12.44 -0.40 -2.18
N ASP A 40 12.57 0.63 -1.33
CA ASP A 40 11.78 0.60 -0.09
C ASP A 40 10.29 0.82 -0.37
N SER A 41 9.92 1.54 -1.43
CA SER A 41 8.50 1.63 -1.84
C SER A 41 7.96 0.25 -2.23
N GLN A 42 8.72 -0.54 -2.99
CA GLN A 42 8.37 -1.92 -3.30
C GLN A 42 8.29 -2.78 -2.03
N MET A 43 9.26 -2.66 -1.12
CA MET A 43 9.26 -3.42 0.14
C MET A 43 8.08 -3.09 1.03
N VAL A 44 7.65 -1.83 1.13
CA VAL A 44 6.47 -1.43 1.91
C VAL A 44 5.23 -2.18 1.43
N ILE A 45 5.00 -2.24 0.12
CA ILE A 45 3.85 -2.94 -0.46
C ILE A 45 3.99 -4.46 -0.31
N MET A 46 5.15 -5.03 -0.61
CA MET A 46 5.36 -6.48 -0.50
C MET A 46 5.20 -6.98 0.93
N HIS A 47 5.73 -6.24 1.90
CA HIS A 47 5.64 -6.60 3.32
C HIS A 47 4.20 -6.50 3.82
N PHE A 48 3.48 -5.45 3.41
CA PHE A 48 2.05 -5.31 3.68
C PHE A 48 1.24 -6.48 3.13
N LEU A 49 1.39 -6.79 1.83
CA LEU A 49 0.64 -7.87 1.17
C LEU A 49 0.94 -9.23 1.81
N ASN A 50 2.21 -9.53 2.10
CA ASN A 50 2.60 -10.76 2.78
C ASN A 50 1.89 -10.89 4.14
N LYS A 51 1.89 -9.81 4.93
CA LYS A 51 1.24 -9.83 6.25
C LYS A 51 -0.28 -9.89 6.17
N ALA A 52 -0.88 -9.21 5.19
CA ALA A 52 -2.32 -9.26 4.94
C ALA A 52 -2.77 -10.67 4.51
N HIS A 53 -1.93 -11.38 3.73
CA HIS A 53 -2.18 -12.76 3.32
C HIS A 53 -2.14 -13.74 4.48
N PHE A 54 -1.08 -13.69 5.30
CA PHE A 54 -0.90 -14.61 6.44
C PHE A 54 -1.57 -14.14 7.74
N ASN A 55 -2.30 -13.00 7.69
CA ASN A 55 -2.92 -12.38 8.85
C ASN A 55 -1.97 -12.22 10.06
N THR A 56 -0.75 -11.73 9.80
CA THR A 56 0.29 -11.54 10.83
C THR A 56 0.36 -10.10 11.32
N LEU A 57 1.06 -9.88 12.44
CA LEU A 57 1.14 -8.57 13.10
C LEU A 57 1.65 -7.47 12.17
N MET A 58 0.86 -6.42 12.03
CA MET A 58 1.15 -5.25 11.21
C MET A 58 1.77 -4.11 12.03
N ASN A 59 2.70 -3.36 11.42
CA ASN A 59 3.22 -2.13 12.01
C ASN A 59 2.23 -0.96 11.78
N PRO A 60 2.45 0.22 12.40
CA PRO A 60 1.51 1.34 12.28
C PRO A 60 1.25 1.81 10.84
N LEU A 61 2.25 1.76 9.95
CA LEU A 61 2.08 2.16 8.55
C LEU A 61 1.19 1.14 7.81
N GLU A 62 1.42 -0.15 8.02
CA GLU A 62 0.64 -1.24 7.44
C GLU A 62 -0.81 -1.24 7.96
N LEU A 63 -1.02 -0.90 9.23
CA LEU A 63 -2.35 -0.74 9.81
C LEU A 63 -3.09 0.45 9.17
N GLU A 64 -2.41 1.57 8.94
CA GLU A 64 -3.01 2.71 8.24
C GLU A 64 -3.36 2.35 6.79
N ILE A 65 -2.51 1.60 6.08
CA ILE A 65 -2.83 1.08 4.74
C ILE A 65 -4.08 0.20 4.79
N SER A 66 -4.15 -0.76 5.73
CA SER A 66 -5.34 -1.59 5.94
C SER A 66 -6.59 -0.77 6.24
N HIS A 67 -6.47 0.27 7.05
CA HIS A 67 -7.57 1.17 7.41
C HIS A 67 -8.11 1.93 6.20
N GLN A 68 -7.21 2.50 5.37
CA GLN A 68 -7.58 3.20 4.14
C GLN A 68 -8.28 2.27 3.13
N ILE A 69 -7.77 1.04 2.96
CA ILE A 69 -8.38 0.04 2.08
C ILE A 69 -9.77 -0.39 2.59
N LYS A 70 -9.90 -0.65 3.88
CA LYS A 70 -11.16 -1.14 4.46
C LYS A 70 -12.24 -0.05 4.50
N ASN A 71 -11.88 1.14 4.97
CA ASN A 71 -12.88 2.14 5.36
C ASN A 71 -13.11 3.21 4.30
N ALA A 72 -12.11 3.54 3.48
CA ALA A 72 -12.27 4.51 2.40
C ALA A 72 -12.63 3.85 1.07
N ILE A 73 -11.99 2.71 0.77
CA ILE A 73 -12.20 1.96 -0.48
C ILE A 73 -13.35 0.93 -0.34
N GLY A 74 -13.65 0.49 0.89
CA GLY A 74 -14.75 -0.46 1.14
C GLY A 74 -14.42 -1.91 0.80
N VAL A 75 -13.14 -2.24 0.59
CA VAL A 75 -12.67 -3.59 0.24
C VAL A 75 -11.96 -4.18 1.45
N ASN A 76 -12.22 -5.45 1.79
CA ASN A 76 -11.41 -6.11 2.82
C ASN A 76 -9.97 -6.31 2.29
N PRO A 77 -8.92 -5.82 2.98
CA PRO A 77 -7.53 -5.91 2.53
C PRO A 77 -7.06 -7.33 2.17
N THR A 78 -7.61 -8.36 2.81
CA THR A 78 -7.29 -9.76 2.52
C THR A 78 -7.66 -10.16 1.08
N PHE A 79 -8.67 -9.52 0.46
CA PHE A 79 -9.02 -9.80 -0.94
C PHE A 79 -7.99 -9.33 -1.96
N LEU A 80 -7.06 -8.42 -1.59
CA LEU A 80 -6.00 -7.97 -2.50
C LEU A 80 -4.99 -9.09 -2.81
N THR A 81 -4.86 -10.08 -1.93
CA THR A 81 -3.95 -11.23 -2.11
C THR A 81 -4.68 -12.48 -2.57
N HIS A 82 -5.99 -12.54 -2.36
CA HIS A 82 -6.88 -13.61 -2.82
C HIS A 82 -7.65 -13.21 -4.07
N GLN A 83 -6.95 -12.86 -5.15
CA GLN A 83 -7.53 -13.02 -6.48
C GLN A 83 -7.42 -14.51 -6.82
N GLN A 84 -8.45 -15.26 -6.42
CA GLN A 84 -8.66 -16.61 -6.90
C GLN A 84 -8.83 -16.51 -8.42
N THR A 85 -7.82 -16.97 -9.14
CA THR A 85 -7.80 -17.17 -10.59
C THR A 85 -9.14 -17.75 -11.03
N ARG A 86 -10.02 -16.89 -11.57
CA ARG A 86 -11.17 -17.30 -12.37
C ARG A 86 -10.88 -16.79 -13.78
N ILE A 87 -10.13 -17.62 -14.50
CA ILE A 87 -10.23 -17.77 -15.94
C ILE A 87 -10.87 -19.14 -16.17
#